data_AF-A0A7H4PQR4-F1
#
_entry.id   AF-A0A7H4PQR4-F1
#
_cell.length_a   1.000
_cell.length_b   1.000
_cell.length_c   1.000
_cell.angle_alpha   90.00
_cell.angle_beta   90.00
_cell.angle_gamma   90.00
#
_symmetry.space_group_name_H-M   'P 1'
#
loop_
_entity.id
_entity.type
_entity.pdbx_description
1 polymer ?
#
loop_
_entity_poly.entity_id
_entity_poly.type
_entity_poly.pdbx_seq_one_letter_code
_entity_poly.pdbx_strand_id
1 'polypeptide(L)'
;MIKRNLPLMITLAVFVLGYLYCLTQFPGFASTRVICNILTDNAFLGIIAVGMTFVILSGGIDLSVGSVIAFTGVFLAKAIGFWGISPLVAFSAGAGDGLRLWRVYGPAY
;
A
#
# COMPACT_ATOMS: atom_id res chain seq x y z
N MET A 1 2.97 -3.48 32.85
CA MET A 1 3.71 -3.29 31.58
C MET A 1 3.32 -4.29 30.48
N ILE A 2 3.13 -5.58 30.79
CA ILE A 2 2.79 -6.61 29.78
C ILE A 2 1.45 -6.37 29.05
N LYS A 3 0.41 -5.89 29.74
CA LYS A 3 -0.90 -5.60 29.13
C LYS A 3 -0.85 -4.49 28.06
N ARG A 4 0.13 -3.57 28.14
CA ARG A 4 0.33 -2.49 27.16
C ARG A 4 0.95 -2.98 25.86
N ASN A 5 1.82 -3.99 25.95
CA ASN A 5 2.52 -4.56 24.79
C ASN A 5 1.79 -5.79 24.24
N LEU A 6 0.66 -6.18 24.84
CA LEU A 6 -0.14 -7.33 24.45
C LEU A 6 -0.51 -7.31 22.96
N PRO A 7 -0.96 -6.17 22.36
CA PRO A 7 -1.27 -6.14 20.93
C PRO A 7 -0.05 -6.45 20.07
N LEU A 8 1.11 -5.90 20.42
CA LEU A 8 2.36 -6.12 19.70
C LEU A 8 2.80 -7.59 19.78
N MET A 9 2.71 -8.19 20.98
CA MET A 9 3.01 -9.60 21.19
C MET A 9 2.08 -10.51 20.39
N ILE A 10 0.78 -10.18 20.31
CA ILE A 10 -0.19 -10.92 19.50
C ILE A 10 0.16 -10.81 18.02
N THR A 11 0.45 -9.61 17.50
CA THR A 11 0.82 -9.43 16.09
C THR A 11 2.08 -10.22 15.73
N LEU A 12 3.11 -10.17 16.59
CA LEU A 12 4.34 -10.97 16.40
C LEU A 12 4.03 -12.47 16.42
N ALA A 13 3.23 -12.94 17.38
CA ALA A 13 2.86 -14.34 17.48
C ALA A 13 2.11 -14.81 16.22
N VAL A 14 1.12 -14.04 15.75
CA VAL A 14 0.37 -14.34 14.52
C VAL A 14 1.30 -14.38 13.31
N PHE A 15 2.21 -13.41 13.18
CA PHE A 15 3.16 -13.38 12.07
C PHE A 15 4.10 -14.59 12.05
N VAL A 16 4.70 -14.92 13.21
CA VAL A 16 5.63 -16.05 13.33
C VAL A 16 4.92 -17.38 13.11
N LEU A 17 3.78 -17.61 13.78
CA LEU A 17 3.02 -18.85 13.64
C LEU A 17 2.49 -19.03 12.21
N GLY A 18 1.98 -17.96 11.59
CA GLY A 18 1.53 -17.97 10.19
C GLY A 18 2.67 -18.28 9.23
N TYR A 19 3.84 -17.65 9.42
CA TYR A 19 5.04 -17.92 8.63
C TYR A 19 5.48 -19.39 8.74
N LEU A 20 5.59 -19.92 9.96
CA LEU A 20 5.95 -21.32 10.21
C LEU A 20 4.95 -22.29 9.57
N TYR A 21 3.64 -21.99 9.68
CA TYR A 21 2.62 -22.79 9.03
C TYR A 21 2.81 -22.80 7.50
N CYS A 22 2.99 -21.64 6.88
CA CYS A 22 3.23 -21.54 5.44
C CYS A 22 4.49 -22.31 4.96
N LEU A 23 5.56 -22.35 5.77
CA LEU A 23 6.74 -23.17 5.45
C LEU A 23 6.41 -24.65 5.31
N THR A 24 5.45 -25.17 6.08
CA THR A 24 5.02 -26.58 6.00
C THR A 24 4.09 -26.85 4.83
N GLN A 25 3.30 -25.87 4.41
CA GLN A 25 2.27 -26.04 3.37
C GLN A 25 2.81 -25.79 1.95
N PHE A 26 3.81 -24.91 1.79
CA PHE A 26 4.27 -24.45 0.48
C PHE A 26 5.77 -24.70 0.29
N PRO A 27 6.17 -25.70 -0.53
CA PRO A 27 7.56 -25.93 -0.89
C PRO A 27 8.13 -24.69 -1.62
N GLY A 28 9.18 -24.09 -1.06
CA GLY A 28 9.81 -22.88 -1.62
C GLY A 28 9.26 -21.55 -1.09
N PHE A 29 8.43 -21.56 -0.04
CA PHE A 29 7.93 -20.34 0.61
C PHE A 29 9.07 -19.39 1.06
N ALA A 30 10.17 -19.95 1.56
CA ALA A 30 11.37 -19.18 1.96
C ALA A 30 12.37 -18.91 0.81
N SER A 31 11.98 -19.14 -0.45
CA SER A 31 12.88 -18.92 -1.58
C SER A 31 13.14 -17.43 -1.82
N THR A 32 14.33 -17.11 -2.34
CA THR A 32 14.69 -15.74 -2.72
C THR A 32 13.68 -15.14 -3.70
N ARG A 33 13.09 -15.94 -4.59
CA ARG A 33 12.05 -15.47 -5.52
C ARG A 33 10.82 -14.95 -4.80
N VAL A 34 10.31 -15.66 -3.78
CA VAL A 34 9.13 -15.21 -3.02
C VAL A 34 9.45 -13.92 -2.27
N ILE A 35 10.64 -13.82 -1.67
CA ILE A 35 11.10 -12.60 -0.99
C ILE A 35 11.18 -11.43 -1.99
N CYS A 36 11.80 -11.62 -3.15
CA CYS A 36 11.89 -10.61 -4.19
C CYS A 36 10.51 -10.19 -4.72
N ASN A 37 9.58 -11.12 -4.88
CA ASN A 37 8.21 -10.81 -5.30
C ASN A 37 7.54 -9.90 -4.27
N ILE A 38 7.59 -10.25 -2.98
CA ILE A 38 7.00 -9.42 -1.90
C ILE A 38 7.60 -8.01 -1.92
N LEU A 39 8.93 -7.89 -2.06
CA LEU A 39 9.60 -6.59 -2.11
C LEU A 39 9.23 -5.79 -3.36
N THR A 40 9.12 -6.44 -4.51
CA THR A 40 8.80 -5.79 -5.80
C THR A 40 7.35 -5.35 -5.85
N ASP A 41 6.41 -6.21 -5.42
CA ASP A 41 4.98 -5.92 -5.38
C ASP A 41 4.66 -4.75 -4.43
N ASN A 42 5.47 -4.58 -3.37
CA ASN A 42 5.34 -3.49 -2.41
C ASN A 42 6.36 -2.35 -2.61
N ALA A 43 7.18 -2.39 -3.67
CA ALA A 43 8.22 -1.38 -3.91
C ALA A 43 7.64 0.04 -4.03
N PHE A 44 6.43 0.16 -4.59
CA PHE A 44 5.74 1.44 -4.72
C PHE A 44 5.47 2.10 -3.35
N LEU A 45 5.10 1.32 -2.32
CA LEU A 45 4.90 1.83 -0.95
C LEU A 45 6.21 2.37 -0.37
N GLY A 46 7.33 1.69 -0.66
CA GLY A 46 8.66 2.15 -0.25
C GLY A 46 9.04 3.48 -0.89
N ILE A 47 8.83 3.63 -2.20
CA ILE A 47 9.08 4.89 -2.94
C ILE A 47 8.25 6.03 -2.37
N ILE A 48 6.97 5.79 -2.09
CA ILE A 48 6.07 6.77 -1.47
C ILE A 48 6.60 7.16 -0.09
N ALA A 49 6.93 6.20 0.78
CA ALA A 49 7.41 6.49 2.13
C ALA A 49 8.66 7.39 2.14
N VAL A 50 9.57 7.18 1.19
CA VAL A 50 10.74 8.06 1.00
C VAL A 50 10.30 9.48 0.63
N GLY A 51 9.37 9.64 -0.33
CA GLY A 51 8.82 10.95 -0.70
C GLY A 51 8.13 11.66 0.47
N MET A 52 7.33 10.94 1.26
CA MET A 52 6.63 11.48 2.43
C MET A 52 7.59 11.97 3.52
N THR A 53 8.78 11.38 3.60
CA THR A 53 9.81 11.83 4.56
C THR A 53 10.24 13.27 4.27
N PHE A 54 10.46 13.63 3.01
CA PHE A 54 10.82 15.01 2.63
C PHE A 54 9.70 16.01 2.92
N VAL A 55 8.44 15.60 2.72
CA VAL A 55 7.27 16.46 2.98
C VAL A 55 7.12 16.75 4.48
N ILE A 56 7.34 15.74 5.32
CA ILE A 56 7.33 15.93 6.78
C ILE A 56 8.49 16.82 7.21
N LEU A 57 9.69 16.62 6.64
CA LEU A 57 10.86 17.44 6.96
C LEU A 57 10.71 18.92 6.57
N SER A 58 9.93 19.22 5.52
CA SER A 58 9.59 20.60 5.16
C SER A 58 8.53 21.24 6.06
N GLY A 59 8.06 20.55 7.11
CA GLY A 59 7.05 21.02 8.05
C GLY A 59 5.61 20.76 7.63
N GLY A 60 5.38 20.06 6.51
CA GLY A 60 4.04 19.74 6.02
C GLY A 60 3.50 18.42 6.55
N ILE A 61 2.18 18.30 6.65
CA ILE A 61 1.49 17.02 6.85
C ILE A 61 0.75 16.70 5.55
N ASP A 62 1.28 15.76 4.78
CA ASP A 62 0.67 15.36 3.53
C ASP A 62 -0.19 14.10 3.72
N LEU A 63 -1.52 14.29 3.69
CA LEU A 63 -2.51 13.22 3.68
C LEU A 63 -3.01 12.92 2.25
N SER A 64 -2.59 13.73 1.27
CA SER A 64 -3.05 13.68 -0.11
C SER A 64 -2.70 12.35 -0.76
N VAL A 65 -1.47 11.87 -0.56
CA VAL A 65 -0.96 10.65 -1.21
C VAL A 65 -1.80 9.44 -0.81
N GLY A 66 -2.17 9.33 0.47
CA GLY A 66 -3.05 8.26 0.95
C GLY A 66 -4.45 8.32 0.32
N SER A 67 -5.04 9.52 0.24
CA SER A 67 -6.37 9.72 -0.36
C SER A 67 -6.41 9.39 -1.86
N VAL A 68 -5.35 9.75 -2.59
CA VAL A 68 -5.21 9.49 -4.03
C VAL A 68 -5.07 7.99 -4.28
N ILE A 69 -4.24 7.30 -3.51
CA ILE A 69 -4.07 5.84 -3.65
C ILE A 69 -5.37 5.11 -3.34
N ALA A 70 -6.05 5.47 -2.24
CA ALA A 70 -7.31 4.84 -1.85
C ALA A 70 -8.39 5.05 -2.91
N PHE A 71 -8.56 6.28 -3.41
CA PHE A 71 -9.54 6.57 -4.45
C PHE A 71 -9.21 5.85 -5.76
N THR A 72 -7.99 5.98 -6.26
CA THR A 72 -7.60 5.40 -7.56
C THR A 72 -7.69 3.88 -7.55
N GLY A 73 -7.34 3.23 -6.44
CA GLY A 73 -7.50 1.78 -6.28
C GLY A 73 -8.95 1.32 -6.35
N VAL A 74 -9.85 1.96 -5.59
CA VAL A 74 -11.29 1.63 -5.60
C VAL A 74 -11.92 1.97 -6.95
N PHE A 75 -11.55 3.11 -7.54
CA PHE A 75 -12.02 3.53 -8.85
C PHE A 75 -11.65 2.51 -9.93
N LEU A 76 -10.38 2.09 -10.01
CA LEU A 76 -9.94 1.10 -11.00
C LEU A 76 -10.64 -0.25 -10.80
N ALA A 77 -10.78 -0.70 -9.55
CA ALA A 77 -11.48 -1.95 -9.23
C ALA A 77 -12.95 -1.91 -9.70
N LYS A 78 -13.64 -0.78 -9.49
CA LYS A 78 -15.03 -0.60 -9.95
C LYS A 78 -15.14 -0.40 -11.47
N ALA A 79 -14.26 0.41 -12.05
CA ALA A 79 -14.25 0.71 -13.48
C ALA A 79 -14.04 -0.55 -14.33
N ILE A 80 -13.04 -1.35 -13.98
CA ILE A 80 -12.71 -2.57 -14.71
C ILE A 80 -13.65 -3.71 -14.32
N GLY A 81 -13.86 -3.92 -13.02
CA GLY A 81 -14.57 -5.10 -12.52
C GLY A 81 -16.09 -5.02 -12.57
N PHE A 82 -16.68 -3.81 -12.53
CA PHE A 82 -18.12 -3.64 -12.47
C PHE A 82 -18.69 -2.87 -13.67
N TRP A 83 -18.02 -1.81 -14.10
CA TRP A 83 -18.47 -1.01 -15.26
C TRP A 83 -17.97 -1.55 -16.60
N GLY A 84 -17.09 -2.56 -16.61
CA GLY A 84 -16.57 -3.17 -17.83
C GLY A 84 -15.73 -2.22 -18.69
N ILE A 85 -15.22 -1.13 -18.10
CA ILE A 85 -14.36 -0.17 -18.79
C ILE A 85 -13.03 -0.85 -19.09
N SER A 86 -12.52 -0.66 -20.31
CA SER A 86 -11.23 -1.23 -20.69
C SER A 86 -10.11 -0.71 -19.79
N PRO A 87 -9.12 -1.55 -19.41
CA PRO A 87 -8.07 -1.16 -18.47
C PRO A 87 -7.36 0.15 -18.86
N LEU A 88 -7.05 0.33 -20.14
CA LEU A 88 -6.36 1.54 -20.63
C LEU A 88 -7.18 2.82 -20.39
N VAL A 89 -8.50 2.77 -20.61
CA VAL A 89 -9.39 3.92 -20.37
C VAL A 89 -9.57 4.16 -18.87
N ALA A 90 -9.71 3.10 -18.08
CA ALA A 90 -9.79 3.20 -16.63
C ALA A 90 -8.51 3.81 -16.02
N PHE A 91 -7.33 3.42 -16.51
CA PHE A 91 -6.04 3.98 -16.06
C PHE A 91 -5.91 5.46 -16.37
N SER A 92 -6.23 5.87 -17.60
CA SER A 92 -6.14 7.28 -18.00
C SER A 92 -7.12 8.17 -17.23
N ALA A 93 -8.36 7.69 -17.00
CA ALA A 93 -9.33 8.40 -16.16
C ALA A 93 -8.88 8.48 -14.69
N GLY A 94 -8.46 7.35 -14.11
CA GLY A 94 -8.01 7.28 -12.72
C GLY A 94 -6.79 8.15 -12.44
N ALA A 95 -5.84 8.23 -13.38
CA ALA A 95 -4.69 9.14 -13.27
C ALA A 95 -5.12 10.62 -13.28
N GLY A 96 -6.07 10.98 -14.15
CA GLY A 96 -6.62 12.34 -14.22
C GLY A 96 -7.32 12.76 -12.93
N ASP A 97 -8.18 11.90 -12.39
CA ASP A 97 -8.92 12.17 -11.16
C ASP A 97 -8.03 12.12 -9.92
N GLY A 98 -7.03 11.24 -9.90
CA GLY A 98 -6.00 11.22 -8.87
C GLY A 98 -5.21 12.54 -8.79
N LEU A 99 -4.82 13.11 -9.94
CA LEU A 99 -4.14 14.41 -9.98
C LEU A 99 -5.05 15.55 -9.48
N ARG A 100 -6.35 15.50 -9.79
CA ARG A 100 -7.32 16.48 -9.30
C ARG A 100 -7.45 16.40 -7.77
N LEU A 101 -7.55 15.20 -7.22
CA LEU A 101 -7.60 14.99 -5.77
C LEU A 101 -6.33 15.48 -5.08
N TRP A 102 -5.16 15.18 -5.65
CA TRP A 102 -3.89 15.68 -5.12
C TRP A 102 -3.84 17.20 -5.05
N ARG A 103 -4.37 17.91 -6.06
CA ARG A 103 -4.43 19.38 -6.04
C ARG A 103 -5.33 19.94 -4.95
N VAL A 104 -6.36 19.20 -4.53
CA VAL A 104 -7.32 19.63 -3.51
C VAL A 104 -6.82 19.28 -2.11
N TYR A 105 -6.26 18.09 -1.93
CA TYR A 105 -5.86 17.55 -0.63
C TYR A 105 -4.36 17.61 -0.36
N GLY A 106 -3.60 18.23 -1.27
CA GLY A 106 -2.14 18.30 -1.30
C GLY A 106 -1.48 18.79 0.00
N PRO A 107 -0.14 18.74 0.08
CA PRO A 107 0.59 19.14 1.28
C PRO A 107 0.17 20.54 1.75
N ALA A 108 -0.37 20.63 2.97
CA ALA A 108 -0.54 21.89 3.67
C ALA A 108 0.77 22.19 4.41
N TYR A 109 1.40 23.31 4.05
CA TYR A 109 2.59 23.86 4.70
C TYR A 109 2.20 24.89 5.76
#